data_AF-A0A257H6P7-F1
#
_entry.id   AF-A0A257H6P7-F1
#
_cell.length_a   1.000
_cell.length_b   1.000
_cell.length_c   1.000
_cell.angle_alpha   90.00
_cell.angle_beta   90.00
_cell.angle_gamma   90.00
#
_symmetry.space_group_name_H-M   'P 1'
#
loop_
_entity.id
_entity.type
_entity.pdbx_description
1 polymer ?
#
loop_
_entity_poly.entity_id
_entity_poly.type
_entity_poly.pdbx_seq_one_letter_code
_entity_poly.pdbx_strand_id
1 'polypeptide(L)'
;MVRIGYFAGDTTMKLKSVIALVCASACFAAGTAHAELVPGTSLSMDLQAAQIQANGRNVNIYRLPLTDTTTGAVTYFDAVFQFGLQADGSVGFTRTSTASVSAAQLRAADNFVAGTYSDAAGNKYEVTGPAAMPGGRLSYAIQATTAGKTFSATWVTGAITGHPQINSNTKPLDGSAGAFGVLGDRNYYPSSSNSWATGVVIGATQVSNTSLVISSYYVSQSTPVTSFALTKN
;
A
#
# COMPACT_ATOMS: atom_id res chain seq x y z
N MET A 1 75.06 8.69 -24.91
CA MET A 1 74.09 7.57 -24.89
C MET A 1 73.13 7.85 -23.74
N VAL A 2 71.82 7.76 -24.02
CA VAL A 2 70.67 8.01 -23.13
C VAL A 2 70.34 9.48 -22.80
N ARG A 3 69.43 10.07 -23.59
CA ARG A 3 68.53 11.17 -23.19
C ARG A 3 67.13 10.57 -23.07
N ILE A 4 66.57 10.54 -21.86
CA ILE A 4 65.19 10.13 -21.60
C ILE A 4 64.33 11.40 -21.62
N GLY A 5 63.38 11.45 -22.54
CA GLY A 5 62.47 12.57 -22.77
C GLY A 5 61.40 12.69 -21.68
N TYR A 6 61.02 13.94 -21.44
CA TYR A 6 60.00 14.41 -20.51
C TYR A 6 58.62 13.84 -20.83
N PHE A 7 57.90 13.37 -19.80
CA PHE A 7 56.44 13.38 -19.78
C PHE A 7 55.96 14.50 -18.85
N ALA A 8 55.22 15.42 -19.44
CA ALA A 8 54.51 16.52 -18.81
C ALA A 8 53.26 16.03 -18.07
N GLY A 9 52.84 16.76 -17.04
CA GLY A 9 51.47 16.68 -16.53
C GLY A 9 51.38 16.69 -15.01
N ASP A 10 51.53 17.89 -14.45
CA ASP A 10 51.26 18.32 -13.09
C ASP A 10 50.01 17.68 -12.45
N THR A 11 50.21 16.78 -11.48
CA THR A 11 49.16 16.19 -10.64
C THR A 11 49.23 16.76 -9.23
N THR A 12 48.90 18.03 -9.06
CA THR A 12 48.61 18.57 -7.73
C THR A 12 47.47 19.56 -7.75
N MET A 13 46.24 19.10 -7.48
CA MET A 13 45.33 19.85 -6.62
C MET A 13 44.21 18.98 -6.00
N LYS A 14 44.25 18.95 -4.65
CA LYS A 14 43.14 18.79 -3.70
C LYS A 14 42.69 17.38 -3.28
N LEU A 15 43.62 16.69 -2.62
CA LEU A 15 43.41 15.57 -1.66
C LEU A 15 42.66 15.99 -0.37
N LYS A 16 41.61 16.83 -0.45
CA LYS A 16 40.86 17.31 0.73
C LYS A 16 39.33 17.25 0.60
N SER A 17 38.78 16.50 -0.37
CA SER A 17 37.32 16.47 -0.57
C SER A 17 36.70 15.10 -0.85
N VAL A 18 37.43 13.99 -0.64
CA VAL A 18 36.87 12.62 -0.78
C VAL A 18 36.91 11.85 0.56
N ILE A 19 36.73 12.59 1.66
CA ILE A 19 36.42 12.04 2.99
C ILE A 19 35.00 12.52 3.33
N ALA A 20 33.99 12.01 2.61
CA ALA A 20 32.59 12.27 2.96
C ALA A 20 31.59 11.29 2.29
N LEU A 21 32.02 10.12 1.82
CA LEU A 21 31.08 9.15 1.23
C LEU A 21 31.45 7.70 1.55
N VAL A 22 31.83 7.44 2.80
CA VAL A 22 32.02 6.08 3.35
C VAL A 22 31.19 5.83 4.62
N CYS A 23 30.34 6.77 5.06
CA CYS A 23 29.49 6.59 6.26
C CYS A 23 28.04 7.08 6.08
N ALA A 24 27.44 6.83 4.91
CA ALA A 24 25.99 6.98 4.73
C ALA A 24 25.33 5.72 4.14
N SER A 25 25.98 4.56 4.33
CA SER A 25 25.28 3.28 4.41
C SER A 25 24.39 3.38 5.65
N ALA A 26 23.20 3.89 5.39
CA ALA A 26 22.13 4.08 6.34
C ALA A 26 22.03 2.85 7.25
N CYS A 27 22.28 3.07 8.53
CA CYS A 27 21.57 2.34 9.57
C CYS A 27 20.08 2.66 9.35
N PHE A 28 19.44 2.01 8.40
CA PHE A 28 18.02 1.72 8.52
C PHE A 28 17.97 0.72 9.66
N ALA A 29 17.88 1.25 10.88
CA ALA A 29 17.30 0.49 11.96
C ALA A 29 15.96 0.02 11.42
N ALA A 30 15.85 -1.28 11.14
CA ALA A 30 14.57 -1.94 11.09
C ALA A 30 13.94 -1.68 12.46
N GLY A 31 13.19 -0.59 12.57
CA GLY A 31 12.33 -0.34 13.71
C GLY A 31 11.42 -1.54 13.75
N THR A 32 11.64 -2.41 14.72
CA THR A 32 10.79 -3.55 14.97
C THR A 32 9.40 -2.99 15.24
N ALA A 33 8.51 -3.17 14.28
CA ALA A 33 7.11 -2.88 14.40
C ALA A 33 6.55 -3.79 15.50
N HIS A 34 6.54 -3.30 16.73
CA HIS A 34 5.95 -4.01 17.85
C HIS A 34 4.50 -3.57 17.96
N ALA A 35 3.59 -4.50 17.73
CA ALA A 35 2.24 -4.36 18.25
C ALA A 35 2.35 -4.15 19.76
N GLU A 36 1.81 -3.04 20.26
CA GLU A 36 1.92 -2.62 21.65
C GLU A 36 0.83 -3.30 22.48
N LEU A 37 1.20 -3.99 23.57
CA LEU A 37 0.21 -4.50 24.51
C LEU A 37 -0.40 -3.32 25.27
N VAL A 38 -1.72 -3.14 25.12
CA VAL A 38 -2.46 -2.08 25.79
C VAL A 38 -2.42 -2.35 27.31
N PRO A 39 -1.81 -1.45 28.11
CA PRO A 39 -1.62 -1.68 29.54
C PRO A 39 -2.93 -2.04 30.25
N GLY A 40 -2.89 -3.09 31.07
CA GLY A 40 -4.05 -3.53 31.85
C GLY A 40 -5.09 -4.34 31.07
N THR A 41 -4.81 -4.75 29.83
CA THR A 41 -5.69 -5.59 29.01
C THR A 41 -4.93 -6.74 28.34
N SER A 42 -5.64 -7.69 27.72
CA SER A 42 -5.05 -8.70 26.84
C SER A 42 -4.93 -8.23 25.38
N LEU A 43 -5.24 -6.97 25.09
CA LEU A 43 -5.33 -6.44 23.72
C LEU A 43 -3.97 -5.89 23.27
N SER A 44 -3.51 -6.30 22.10
CA SER A 44 -2.33 -5.79 21.42
C SER A 44 -2.74 -4.95 20.22
N MET A 45 -2.22 -3.73 20.14
CA MET A 45 -2.54 -2.73 19.13
C MET A 45 -1.38 -2.58 18.14
N ASP A 46 -1.66 -2.69 16.84
CA ASP A 46 -0.67 -2.42 15.79
C ASP A 46 -1.05 -1.16 14.99
N LEU A 47 -0.45 -0.03 15.36
CA LEU A 47 -0.67 1.25 14.67
C LEU A 47 -0.08 1.29 13.26
N GLN A 48 0.93 0.46 12.94
CA GLN A 48 1.52 0.45 11.60
C GLN A 48 0.62 -0.25 10.59
N ALA A 49 -0.17 -1.21 11.05
CA ALA A 49 -1.19 -1.87 10.25
C ALA A 49 -2.46 -1.01 10.05
N ALA A 50 -2.60 0.09 10.79
CA ALA A 50 -3.71 1.03 10.68
C ALA A 50 -3.49 2.08 9.58
N GLN A 51 -4.58 2.64 9.07
CA GLN A 51 -4.53 3.73 8.09
C GLN A 51 -4.71 5.07 8.80
N ILE A 52 -3.70 5.93 8.75
CA ILE A 52 -3.70 7.21 9.48
C ILE A 52 -3.75 8.37 8.49
N GLN A 53 -4.80 9.19 8.57
CA GLN A 53 -4.95 10.39 7.77
C GLN A 53 -5.09 11.62 8.67
N ALA A 54 -4.16 12.55 8.55
CA ALA A 54 -4.21 13.85 9.21
C ALA A 54 -4.79 14.92 8.27
N ASN A 55 -5.74 15.73 8.78
CA ASN A 55 -6.25 16.91 8.10
C ASN A 55 -6.57 18.03 9.10
N GLY A 56 -5.82 19.13 9.03
CA GLY A 56 -5.97 20.28 9.90
C GLY A 56 -5.78 19.90 11.37
N ARG A 57 -6.85 20.06 12.16
CA ARG A 57 -6.87 19.73 13.61
C ARG A 57 -7.30 18.29 13.89
N ASN A 58 -7.45 17.44 12.88
CA ASN A 58 -7.95 16.07 13.05
C ASN A 58 -6.92 15.04 12.58
N VAL A 59 -6.78 13.95 13.33
CA VAL A 59 -6.14 12.71 12.91
C VAL A 59 -7.20 11.62 12.92
N ASN A 60 -7.47 11.07 11.75
CA ASN A 60 -8.38 9.95 11.57
C ASN A 60 -7.54 8.69 11.45
N ILE A 61 -7.81 7.70 12.30
CA ILE A 61 -7.23 6.38 12.25
C ILE A 61 -8.34 5.44 11.80
N TYR A 62 -8.13 4.76 10.69
CA TYR A 62 -9.05 3.77 10.16
C TYR A 62 -8.45 2.38 10.33
N ARG A 63 -9.30 1.43 10.70
CA ARG A 63 -8.98 0.00 10.77
C ARG A 63 -7.77 -0.31 11.64
N LEU A 64 -7.71 0.30 12.81
CA LEU A 64 -6.73 -0.06 13.83
C LEU A 64 -7.00 -1.48 14.35
N PRO A 65 -6.09 -2.45 14.10
CA PRO A 65 -6.27 -3.81 14.62
C PRO A 65 -5.93 -3.86 16.12
N LEU A 66 -6.87 -4.40 16.89
CA LEU A 66 -6.66 -4.85 18.27
C LEU A 66 -6.76 -6.37 18.29
N THR A 67 -5.65 -7.03 18.61
CA THR A 67 -5.54 -8.48 18.72
C THR A 67 -5.64 -8.87 20.19
N ASP A 68 -6.62 -9.68 20.56
CA ASP A 68 -6.63 -10.32 21.88
C ASP A 68 -5.55 -11.40 21.92
N THR A 69 -4.50 -11.16 22.70
CA THR A 69 -3.35 -12.06 22.85
C THR A 69 -3.70 -13.40 23.49
N THR A 70 -4.84 -13.50 24.18
CA THR A 70 -5.30 -14.75 24.80
C THR A 70 -6.07 -15.63 23.81
N THR A 71 -6.88 -15.03 22.93
CA THR A 71 -7.74 -15.76 21.99
C THR A 71 -7.24 -15.76 20.55
N GLY A 72 -6.32 -14.85 20.21
CA GLY A 72 -5.86 -14.56 18.85
C GLY A 72 -6.87 -13.78 18.00
N ALA A 73 -8.03 -13.40 18.55
CA ALA A 73 -9.08 -12.71 17.81
C ALA A 73 -8.67 -11.26 17.50
N VAL A 74 -8.90 -10.82 16.26
CA VAL A 74 -8.59 -9.45 15.81
C VAL A 74 -9.88 -8.67 15.63
N THR A 75 -9.98 -7.49 16.24
CA THR A 75 -11.08 -6.54 16.06
C THR A 75 -10.54 -5.23 15.49
N TYR A 76 -11.24 -4.63 14.53
CA TYR A 76 -10.84 -3.38 13.89
C TYR A 76 -11.65 -2.20 14.41
N PHE A 77 -10.95 -1.10 14.69
CA PHE A 77 -11.56 0.14 15.18
C PHE A 77 -11.22 1.31 14.27
N ASP A 78 -12.19 2.20 14.09
CA ASP A 78 -11.97 3.53 13.53
C ASP A 78 -12.01 4.54 14.67
N ALA A 79 -11.07 5.48 14.68
CA ALA A 79 -10.95 6.50 15.71
C ALA A 79 -10.63 7.86 15.09
N VAL A 80 -11.19 8.93 15.64
CA VAL A 80 -10.83 10.29 15.25
C VAL A 80 -10.36 11.06 16.48
N PHE A 81 -9.15 11.59 16.37
CA PHE A 81 -8.51 12.42 17.38
C PHE A 81 -8.50 13.87 16.91
N GLN A 82 -9.03 14.78 17.74
CA GLN A 82 -9.02 16.21 17.45
C GLN A 82 -8.03 16.95 18.36
N PHE A 83 -7.10 17.66 17.75
CA PHE A 83 -6.16 18.55 18.42
C PHE A 83 -6.77 19.91 18.73
N GLY A 84 -6.37 20.50 19.84
CA GLY A 84 -6.68 21.88 20.19
C GLY A 84 -5.69 22.44 21.20
N LEU A 85 -5.88 23.71 21.52
CA LEU A 85 -5.09 24.38 22.55
C LEU A 85 -5.69 24.07 23.93
N GLN A 86 -4.83 23.64 24.84
CA GLN A 86 -5.15 23.49 26.25
C GLN A 86 -5.03 24.83 26.97
N ALA A 87 -5.51 24.88 28.22
CA ALA A 87 -5.52 26.10 29.03
C ALA A 87 -4.11 26.67 29.30
N ASP A 88 -3.07 25.84 29.24
CA ASP A 88 -1.66 26.21 29.38
C ASP A 88 -1.01 26.66 28.05
N GLY A 89 -1.79 26.72 26.96
CA GLY A 89 -1.30 27.07 25.63
C GLY A 89 -0.62 25.92 24.88
N SER A 90 -0.54 24.71 25.46
CA SER A 90 -0.03 23.52 24.77
C SER A 90 -1.02 22.98 23.74
N VAL A 91 -0.51 22.33 22.69
CA VAL A 91 -1.35 21.57 21.76
C VAL A 91 -1.58 20.17 22.34
N GLY A 92 -2.84 19.79 22.52
CA GLY A 92 -3.23 18.49 23.05
C GLY A 92 -4.50 17.94 22.41
N PHE A 93 -4.84 16.70 22.74
CA PHE A 93 -6.10 16.09 22.30
C PHE A 93 -7.27 16.71 23.06
N THR A 94 -8.12 17.41 22.34
CA THR A 94 -9.33 18.06 22.88
C THR A 94 -10.56 17.17 22.84
N ARG A 95 -10.60 16.19 21.94
CA ARG A 95 -11.71 15.23 21.84
C ARG A 95 -11.27 13.98 21.08
N THR A 96 -11.58 12.81 21.64
CA THR A 96 -11.56 11.54 20.91
C THR A 96 -13.01 11.22 20.58
N SER A 97 -13.40 11.32 19.30
CA SER A 97 -14.74 10.86 18.90
C SER A 97 -14.67 9.39 18.51
N THR A 98 -15.45 8.59 19.24
CA THR A 98 -15.91 7.22 18.96
C THR A 98 -14.87 6.30 18.34
N ALA A 99 -14.23 5.47 19.17
CA ALA A 99 -13.77 4.17 18.74
C ALA A 99 -15.01 3.30 18.47
N SER A 100 -15.50 3.30 17.23
CA SER A 100 -16.52 2.35 16.82
C SER A 100 -15.83 1.10 16.31
N VAL A 101 -16.35 -0.08 16.68
CA VAL A 101 -16.07 -1.31 15.94
C VAL A 101 -16.45 -1.01 14.50
N SER A 102 -15.47 -1.03 13.61
CA SER A 102 -15.70 -0.67 12.21
C SER A 102 -16.76 -1.63 11.68
N ALA A 103 -17.97 -1.10 11.44
CA ALA A 103 -19.15 -1.90 11.10
C ALA A 103 -19.10 -2.28 9.63
N ALA A 104 -18.18 -3.18 9.33
CA ALA A 104 -18.22 -4.06 8.20
C ALA A 104 -17.31 -5.22 8.58
N GLN A 105 -17.80 -6.45 8.42
CA GLN A 105 -16.92 -7.61 8.28
C GLN A 105 -16.03 -7.36 7.06
N LEU A 106 -14.98 -6.57 7.22
CA LEU A 106 -13.94 -6.38 6.25
C LEU A 106 -13.17 -7.70 6.27
N ARG A 107 -13.42 -8.50 5.24
CA ARG A 107 -12.59 -9.67 4.99
C ARG A 107 -11.17 -9.16 4.87
N ALA A 108 -10.16 -9.93 5.30
CA ALA A 108 -8.75 -9.58 5.15
C ALA A 108 -8.37 -9.10 3.73
N ALA A 109 -9.19 -9.45 2.73
CA ALA A 109 -9.15 -8.97 1.35
C ALA A 109 -9.37 -7.45 1.13
N ASP A 110 -9.81 -6.67 2.12
CA ASP A 110 -10.12 -5.24 1.94
C ASP A 110 -9.01 -4.29 2.41
N ASN A 111 -7.94 -4.78 3.05
CA ASN A 111 -6.86 -3.94 3.61
C ASN A 111 -5.62 -3.96 2.70
N PHE A 112 -5.60 -3.10 1.69
CA PHE A 112 -4.45 -2.98 0.79
C PHE A 112 -3.39 -2.08 1.41
N VAL A 113 -2.14 -2.51 1.28
CA VAL A 113 -0.99 -1.76 1.79
C VAL A 113 -0.43 -0.91 0.64
N ALA A 114 -0.41 0.41 0.82
CA ALA A 114 0.21 1.31 -0.15
C ALA A 114 1.76 1.19 -0.14
N GLY A 115 2.37 1.57 -1.25
CA GLY A 115 3.83 1.64 -1.43
C GLY A 115 4.32 0.95 -2.70
N THR A 116 5.63 0.73 -2.76
CA THR A 116 6.28 0.16 -3.95
C THR A 116 6.32 -1.36 -3.89
N TYR A 117 5.84 -1.98 -4.95
CA TYR A 117 5.85 -3.42 -5.17
C TYR A 117 6.71 -3.80 -6.36
N SER A 118 7.12 -5.05 -6.44
CA SER A 118 7.72 -5.66 -7.62
C SER A 118 7.15 -7.02 -7.95
N ASP A 119 7.10 -7.34 -9.23
CA ASP A 119 6.80 -8.69 -9.70
C ASP A 119 8.06 -9.58 -9.71
N ALA A 120 7.89 -10.86 -10.04
CA ALA A 120 8.99 -11.82 -10.13
C ALA A 120 10.03 -11.49 -11.23
N ALA A 121 9.69 -10.62 -12.19
CA ALA A 121 10.62 -10.14 -13.22
C ALA A 121 11.34 -8.84 -12.82
N GLY A 122 11.08 -8.33 -11.61
CA GLY A 122 11.70 -7.11 -11.08
C GLY A 122 11.07 -5.82 -11.61
N ASN A 123 9.92 -5.88 -12.29
CA ASN A 123 9.20 -4.65 -12.66
C ASN A 123 8.59 -4.03 -11.41
N LYS A 124 8.66 -2.71 -11.31
CA LYS A 124 8.20 -1.95 -10.15
C LYS A 124 6.84 -1.35 -10.40
N TYR A 125 6.04 -1.33 -9.35
CA TYR A 125 4.69 -0.79 -9.35
C TYR A 125 4.51 0.05 -8.08
N GLU A 126 3.83 1.17 -8.20
CA GLU A 126 3.44 2.00 -7.07
C GLU A 126 1.96 1.80 -6.79
N VAL A 127 1.63 1.35 -5.58
CA VAL A 127 0.26 1.22 -5.08
C VAL A 127 -0.05 2.43 -4.22
N THR A 128 -1.08 3.17 -4.59
CA THR A 128 -1.54 4.38 -3.90
C THR A 128 -2.95 4.19 -3.35
N GLY A 129 -3.24 4.92 -2.27
CA GLY A 129 -4.51 4.83 -1.54
C GLY A 129 -4.27 4.66 -0.03
N PRO A 130 -5.34 4.46 0.75
CA PRO A 130 -6.74 4.52 0.30
C PRO A 130 -7.20 5.96 0.04
N ALA A 131 -8.15 6.12 -0.87
CA ALA A 131 -9.02 7.30 -0.91
C ALA A 131 -10.46 6.91 -0.58
N ALA A 132 -11.08 7.62 0.36
CA ALA A 132 -12.44 7.36 0.81
C ALA A 132 -13.46 7.60 -0.31
N MET A 133 -14.40 6.67 -0.47
CA MET A 133 -15.49 6.70 -1.44
C MET A 133 -16.85 6.65 -0.72
N PRO A 134 -17.95 7.10 -1.37
CA PRO A 134 -19.29 6.99 -0.82
C PRO A 134 -19.64 5.54 -0.40
N GLY A 135 -20.43 5.40 0.66
CA GLY A 135 -20.85 4.09 1.17
C GLY A 135 -19.77 3.33 1.95
N GLY A 136 -18.76 4.02 2.49
CA GLY A 136 -17.70 3.42 3.32
C GLY A 136 -16.68 2.60 2.53
N ARG A 137 -16.65 2.74 1.21
CA ARG A 137 -15.71 2.05 0.34
C ARG A 137 -14.36 2.79 0.30
N LEU A 138 -13.29 2.06 0.03
CA LEU A 138 -11.96 2.63 -0.18
C LEU A 138 -11.53 2.35 -1.61
N SER A 139 -10.95 3.35 -2.27
CA SER A 139 -10.35 3.23 -3.60
C SER A 139 -8.83 3.18 -3.50
N TYR A 140 -8.24 2.39 -4.40
CA TYR A 140 -6.80 2.23 -4.56
C TYR A 140 -6.44 2.29 -6.04
N ALA A 141 -5.20 2.64 -6.33
CA ALA A 141 -4.66 2.63 -7.67
C ALA A 141 -3.28 1.98 -7.68
N ILE A 142 -2.94 1.35 -8.79
CA ILE A 142 -1.60 0.84 -9.07
C ILE A 142 -1.12 1.41 -10.40
N GLN A 143 0.17 1.71 -10.47
CA GLN A 143 0.83 2.09 -11.72
C GLN A 143 2.21 1.48 -11.82
N ALA A 144 2.61 1.00 -13.01
CA ALA A 144 3.99 0.63 -13.27
C ALA A 144 4.90 1.86 -13.24
N THR A 145 6.05 1.73 -12.59
CA THR A 145 7.08 2.77 -12.50
C THR A 145 8.37 2.39 -13.24
N THR A 146 8.47 1.17 -13.76
CA THR A 146 9.58 0.75 -14.63
C THR A 146 9.53 1.48 -15.98
N ALA A 147 10.64 2.09 -16.38
CA ALA A 147 10.76 2.80 -17.65
C ALA A 147 10.37 1.92 -18.86
N GLY A 148 9.58 2.48 -19.78
CA GLY A 148 9.12 1.79 -20.99
C GLY A 148 8.02 0.75 -20.76
N LYS A 149 7.52 0.60 -19.52
CA LYS A 149 6.37 -0.25 -19.19
C LYS A 149 5.19 0.63 -18.81
N THR A 150 4.00 0.28 -19.29
CA THR A 150 2.76 0.89 -18.78
C THR A 150 1.84 -0.22 -18.30
N PHE A 151 1.33 -0.02 -17.10
CA PHE A 151 0.27 -0.77 -16.45
C PHE A 151 -0.37 0.18 -15.46
N SER A 152 -1.67 0.40 -15.54
CA SER A 152 -2.41 1.12 -14.51
C SER A 152 -3.74 0.45 -14.25
N ALA A 153 -4.16 0.43 -12.99
CA ALA A 153 -5.47 -0.07 -12.61
C ALA A 153 -5.98 0.65 -11.37
N THR A 154 -7.30 0.68 -11.22
CA THR A 154 -7.95 1.18 -10.00
C THR A 154 -8.92 0.14 -9.50
N TRP A 155 -9.04 -0.02 -8.19
CA TRP A 155 -10.04 -0.88 -7.57
C TRP A 155 -10.65 -0.26 -6.33
N VAL A 156 -11.82 -0.74 -5.96
CA VAL A 156 -12.60 -0.29 -4.82
C VAL A 156 -12.99 -1.49 -3.95
N THR A 157 -12.93 -1.32 -2.64
CA THR A 157 -13.30 -2.36 -1.66
C THR A 157 -14.81 -2.53 -1.51
N GLY A 158 -15.20 -3.64 -0.89
CA GLY A 158 -16.58 -3.97 -0.56
C GLY A 158 -17.32 -4.74 -1.67
N ALA A 159 -18.59 -5.06 -1.41
CA ALA A 159 -19.40 -5.92 -2.27
C ALA A 159 -19.48 -5.45 -3.73
N ILE A 160 -19.60 -6.39 -4.67
CA ILE A 160 -19.80 -6.09 -6.11
C ILE A 160 -21.11 -5.33 -6.33
N THR A 161 -22.16 -5.65 -5.58
CA THR A 161 -23.44 -4.94 -5.65
C THR A 161 -23.25 -3.46 -5.32
N GLY A 162 -23.65 -2.57 -6.23
CA GLY A 162 -23.48 -1.11 -6.08
C GLY A 162 -22.05 -0.63 -6.27
N HIS A 163 -21.18 -1.41 -6.91
CA HIS A 163 -19.82 -1.00 -7.22
C HIS A 163 -19.81 0.09 -8.31
N PRO A 164 -19.11 1.23 -8.11
CA PRO A 164 -19.20 2.37 -9.02
C PRO A 164 -18.64 2.10 -10.42
N GLN A 165 -17.70 1.15 -10.53
CA GLN A 165 -17.00 0.84 -11.78
C GLN A 165 -17.37 -0.53 -12.37
N ILE A 166 -18.21 -1.32 -11.69
CA ILE A 166 -18.54 -2.70 -12.10
C ILE A 166 -20.05 -2.82 -12.21
N ASN A 167 -20.53 -3.13 -13.42
CA ASN A 167 -21.95 -3.35 -13.71
C ASN A 167 -22.28 -4.86 -13.86
N SER A 168 -23.55 -5.17 -14.07
CA SER A 168 -24.07 -6.54 -14.19
C SER A 168 -23.44 -7.37 -15.32
N ASN A 169 -22.86 -6.74 -16.34
CA ASN A 169 -22.23 -7.40 -17.48
C ASN A 169 -20.72 -7.62 -17.27
N THR A 170 -20.17 -7.18 -16.13
CA THR A 170 -18.75 -7.19 -15.80
C THR A 170 -18.49 -7.91 -14.47
N LYS A 171 -19.26 -8.96 -14.18
CA LYS A 171 -19.33 -9.53 -12.83
C LYS A 171 -18.36 -10.72 -12.67
N PRO A 172 -17.33 -10.63 -11.82
CA PRO A 172 -16.76 -11.82 -11.22
C PRO A 172 -17.83 -12.44 -10.32
N LEU A 173 -18.17 -13.72 -10.52
CA LEU A 173 -19.14 -14.40 -9.66
C LEU A 173 -18.66 -14.36 -8.21
N ASP A 174 -19.58 -14.01 -7.30
CA ASP A 174 -19.33 -13.76 -5.88
C ASP A 174 -18.47 -14.85 -5.26
N GLY A 175 -17.29 -14.48 -4.72
CA GLY A 175 -16.48 -15.39 -3.93
C GLY A 175 -14.98 -15.10 -3.84
N SER A 176 -14.36 -14.36 -4.77
CA SER A 176 -12.89 -14.41 -4.91
C SER A 176 -12.07 -13.14 -4.62
N ALA A 177 -12.67 -11.97 -4.43
CA ALA A 177 -11.97 -10.79 -3.91
C ALA A 177 -12.97 -9.84 -3.25
N GLY A 178 -12.59 -9.18 -2.16
CA GLY A 178 -13.39 -8.10 -1.56
C GLY A 178 -13.29 -6.79 -2.34
N ALA A 179 -12.41 -6.72 -3.34
CA ALA A 179 -12.11 -5.50 -4.04
C ALA A 179 -11.94 -5.71 -5.55
N PHE A 180 -12.63 -4.87 -6.32
CA PHE A 180 -12.71 -4.99 -7.77
C PHE A 180 -12.52 -3.65 -8.44
N GLY A 181 -12.18 -3.66 -9.71
CA GLY A 181 -12.17 -2.45 -10.51
C GLY A 181 -11.75 -2.73 -11.93
N VAL A 182 -11.08 -1.76 -12.54
CA VAL A 182 -10.84 -1.76 -13.97
C VAL A 182 -9.38 -1.49 -14.28
N LEU A 183 -8.90 -2.18 -15.30
CA LEU A 183 -7.62 -1.88 -15.92
C LEU A 183 -7.72 -0.58 -16.72
N GLY A 184 -6.80 0.35 -16.47
CA GLY A 184 -6.60 1.55 -17.28
C GLY A 184 -5.71 1.23 -18.48
N ASP A 185 -4.49 1.76 -18.49
CA ASP A 185 -3.56 1.62 -19.61
C ASP A 185 -2.61 0.44 -19.44
N ARG A 186 -2.22 -0.15 -20.58
CA ARG A 186 -1.26 -1.25 -20.62
C ARG A 186 -0.49 -1.28 -21.93
N ASN A 187 0.84 -1.35 -21.83
CA ASN A 187 1.75 -1.69 -22.92
C ASN A 187 2.66 -2.88 -22.58
N TYR A 188 2.56 -3.46 -21.39
CA TYR A 188 3.41 -4.60 -21.01
C TYR A 188 2.74 -5.55 -20.01
N TYR A 189 2.90 -6.85 -20.23
CA TYR A 189 2.56 -7.93 -19.30
C TYR A 189 3.52 -9.12 -19.41
N PRO A 190 3.71 -9.90 -18.32
CA PRO A 190 4.39 -11.20 -18.32
C PRO A 190 3.66 -12.35 -19.05
N SER A 191 2.46 -12.17 -19.62
CA SER A 191 1.81 -13.21 -20.42
C SER A 191 1.20 -12.66 -21.72
N SER A 192 1.31 -13.43 -22.81
CA SER A 192 0.83 -13.11 -24.16
C SER A 192 -0.69 -13.15 -24.32
N SER A 193 -1.45 -13.13 -23.22
CA SER A 193 -2.90 -13.32 -23.25
C SER A 193 -3.67 -12.00 -23.34
N ASN A 194 -4.77 -12.00 -24.10
CA ASN A 194 -5.72 -10.88 -24.25
C ASN A 194 -6.52 -10.55 -22.96
N SER A 195 -6.21 -11.24 -21.88
CA SER A 195 -6.86 -11.16 -20.57
C SER A 195 -6.62 -9.83 -19.84
N TRP A 196 -5.58 -9.09 -20.21
CA TRP A 196 -5.26 -7.78 -19.62
C TRP A 196 -5.56 -6.63 -20.59
N ALA A 197 -6.66 -6.67 -21.34
CA ALA A 197 -7.03 -5.53 -22.20
C ALA A 197 -7.50 -4.34 -21.35
N THR A 198 -7.28 -3.11 -21.83
CA THR A 198 -7.84 -1.90 -21.21
C THR A 198 -9.34 -2.04 -21.01
N GLY A 199 -9.83 -1.63 -19.85
CA GLY A 199 -11.24 -1.75 -19.46
C GLY A 199 -11.65 -3.14 -18.95
N VAL A 200 -10.74 -4.13 -18.92
CA VAL A 200 -11.03 -5.43 -18.31
C VAL A 200 -11.16 -5.29 -16.79
N VAL A 201 -12.07 -6.09 -16.23
CA VAL A 201 -12.29 -6.19 -14.79
C VAL A 201 -11.09 -6.83 -14.12
N ILE A 202 -10.63 -6.21 -13.06
CA ILE A 202 -9.63 -6.77 -12.18
C ILE A 202 -10.21 -7.04 -10.79
N GLY A 203 -9.68 -8.06 -10.14
CA GLY A 203 -9.79 -8.25 -8.70
C GLY A 203 -8.43 -8.04 -8.06
N ALA A 204 -8.41 -7.42 -6.90
CA ALA A 204 -7.21 -7.25 -6.10
C ALA A 204 -7.39 -8.00 -4.78
N THR A 205 -6.35 -8.70 -4.35
CA THR A 205 -6.34 -9.45 -3.09
C THR A 205 -5.02 -9.22 -2.38
N GLN A 206 -5.08 -8.62 -1.19
CA GLN A 206 -3.94 -8.59 -0.29
C GLN A 206 -3.80 -9.96 0.39
N VAL A 207 -2.72 -10.69 0.11
CA VAL A 207 -2.45 -12.03 0.68
C VAL A 207 -1.69 -11.91 2.00
N SER A 208 -0.81 -10.93 2.11
CA SER A 208 -0.09 -10.56 3.34
C SER A 208 0.29 -9.08 3.28
N ASN A 209 0.83 -8.50 4.36
CA ASN A 209 1.30 -7.10 4.37
C ASN A 209 2.37 -6.79 3.30
N THR A 210 2.99 -7.81 2.73
CA THR A 210 4.01 -7.69 1.68
C THR A 210 3.59 -8.33 0.36
N SER A 211 2.43 -8.98 0.26
CA SER A 211 2.02 -9.72 -0.93
C SER A 211 0.66 -9.26 -1.42
N LEU A 212 0.64 -8.74 -2.66
CA LEU A 212 -0.55 -8.29 -3.37
C LEU A 212 -0.73 -9.15 -4.63
N VAL A 213 -1.92 -9.66 -4.86
CA VAL A 213 -2.25 -10.38 -6.10
C VAL A 213 -3.27 -9.57 -6.87
N ILE A 214 -2.98 -9.31 -8.14
CA ILE A 214 -3.92 -8.70 -9.07
C ILE A 214 -4.31 -9.77 -10.09
N SER A 215 -5.61 -9.89 -10.31
CA SER A 215 -6.24 -10.92 -11.13
C SER A 215 -7.11 -10.28 -12.19
N SER A 216 -7.00 -10.71 -13.44
CA SER A 216 -7.93 -10.30 -14.50
C SER A 216 -9.09 -11.28 -14.61
N TYR A 217 -10.28 -10.76 -14.89
CA TYR A 217 -11.49 -11.54 -15.11
C TYR A 217 -12.07 -11.22 -16.47
N TYR A 218 -12.46 -12.22 -17.25
CA TYR A 218 -13.39 -11.97 -18.33
C TYR A 218 -14.76 -11.66 -17.76
N VAL A 219 -15.48 -10.77 -18.45
CA VAL A 219 -16.83 -10.29 -18.13
C VAL A 219 -17.87 -11.39 -17.82
N SER A 220 -17.61 -12.63 -18.25
CA SER A 220 -18.49 -13.79 -18.07
C SER A 220 -17.93 -14.90 -17.16
N GLN A 221 -16.77 -14.72 -16.52
CA GLN A 221 -16.10 -15.79 -15.77
C GLN A 221 -16.02 -15.52 -14.25
N SER A 222 -16.27 -16.57 -13.47
CA SER A 222 -16.10 -16.60 -12.00
C SER A 222 -14.63 -16.69 -11.57
N THR A 223 -13.80 -17.27 -12.42
CA THR A 223 -12.41 -17.58 -12.15
C THR A 223 -11.51 -16.54 -12.80
N PRO A 224 -10.46 -16.08 -12.10
CA PRO A 224 -9.38 -15.32 -12.73
C PRO A 224 -8.88 -16.05 -13.98
N VAL A 225 -8.77 -15.32 -15.08
CA VAL A 225 -8.18 -15.83 -16.32
C VAL A 225 -6.67 -15.94 -16.15
N THR A 226 -6.11 -14.97 -15.45
CA THR A 226 -4.69 -14.89 -15.11
C THR A 226 -4.54 -13.94 -13.94
N SER A 227 -3.49 -14.17 -13.17
CA SER A 227 -3.13 -13.38 -12.01
C SER A 227 -1.62 -13.23 -11.99
N PHE A 228 -1.14 -12.17 -11.35
CA PHE A 228 0.26 -12.02 -11.03
C PHE A 228 0.38 -11.52 -9.60
N ALA A 229 1.46 -11.96 -8.95
CA ALA A 229 1.77 -11.60 -7.59
C ALA A 229 2.81 -10.49 -7.58
N LEU A 230 2.67 -9.62 -6.59
CA LEU A 230 3.48 -8.46 -6.33
C LEU A 230 4.00 -8.55 -4.90
N THR A 231 5.30 -8.33 -4.73
CA THR A 231 5.97 -8.30 -3.43
C THR A 231 6.36 -6.88 -3.09
N LYS A 232 5.99 -6.41 -1.90
CA LYS A 232 6.35 -5.09 -1.39
C LYS A 232 7.87 -5.04 -1.14
N ASN A 233 8.50 -3.97 -1.60
CA ASN A 233 9.92 -3.69 -1.37
C ASN A 233 10.15 -2.95 -0.04
#